data_AF-A0A396PUJ4-F1
#
_entry.id   AF-A0A396PUJ4-F1
#
_cell.length_a   1.000
_cell.length_b   1.000
_cell.length_c   1.000
_cell.angle_alpha   90.00
_cell.angle_beta   90.00
_cell.angle_gamma   90.00
#
_symmetry.space_group_name_H-M   'P 1'
#
loop_
_entity.id
_entity.type
_entity.pdbx_description
1 polymer ?
#
loop_
_entity_poly.entity_id
_entity_poly.type
_entity_poly.pdbx_seq_one_letter_code
_entity_poly.pdbx_strand_id
1 'polypeptide(L)'
;MNAFEEGDCRSIDLKKTADLALCLYDVVGSFVREEDNRAIVKNIHRHLKRGAILVLSVMNRELTEHIAIHKVPVVAEHLDELARLKPSKIMQNSGNIFSPDYYLLETSTGVVYRKEQFENEDELSAEYVIRDKRYDCDEFAICWNPKVLVF
;
A
#
# COMPACT_ATOMS: atom_id res chain seq x y z
N MET A 1 -14.03 6.43 -25.12
CA MET A 1 -13.61 7.80 -24.72
C MET A 1 -12.89 7.64 -23.40
N ASN A 2 -11.59 7.91 -23.36
CA ASN A 2 -10.80 7.77 -22.14
C ASN A 2 -10.92 9.09 -21.38
N ALA A 3 -11.38 9.03 -20.13
CA ALA A 3 -11.46 10.17 -19.23
C ALA A 3 -10.50 9.92 -18.08
N PHE A 4 -9.68 10.92 -17.75
CA PHE A 4 -8.85 10.94 -16.55
C PHE A 4 -9.53 11.87 -15.55
N GLU A 5 -9.73 11.38 -14.34
CA GLU A 5 -10.36 12.12 -13.26
C GLU A 5 -9.34 12.26 -12.13
N GLU A 6 -9.11 13.49 -11.68
CA GLU A 6 -8.26 13.78 -10.54
C GLU A 6 -9.11 13.79 -9.26
N GLY A 7 -8.67 13.04 -8.24
CA GLY A 7 -9.28 13.12 -6.91
C GLY A 7 -8.89 11.98 -5.99
N ASP A 8 -9.34 12.07 -4.75
CA ASP A 8 -9.05 11.08 -3.72
C ASP A 8 -9.88 9.81 -3.92
N CYS A 9 -9.21 8.69 -4.19
CA CYS A 9 -9.83 7.39 -4.41
C CYS A 9 -10.71 6.91 -3.24
N ARG A 10 -10.54 7.46 -2.03
CA ARG A 10 -11.39 7.16 -0.86
C ARG A 10 -12.78 7.78 -0.95
N SER A 11 -12.98 8.83 -1.74
CA SER A 11 -14.24 9.62 -1.70
C SER A 11 -14.77 10.11 -3.05
N ILE A 12 -13.93 10.17 -4.09
CA ILE A 12 -14.32 10.65 -5.42
C ILE A 12 -15.60 9.97 -5.91
N ASP A 13 -16.52 10.75 -6.48
CA ASP A 13 -17.76 10.27 -7.09
C ASP A 13 -17.68 10.46 -8.60
N LEU A 14 -17.50 9.35 -9.33
CA LEU A 14 -17.33 9.34 -10.78
C LEU A 14 -18.64 9.54 -11.54
N LYS A 15 -19.79 9.55 -10.85
CA LYS A 15 -21.14 9.60 -11.43
C LYS A 15 -21.42 8.50 -12.48
N LYS A 16 -20.62 7.43 -12.48
CA LYS A 16 -20.59 6.35 -13.48
C LYS A 16 -20.35 5.01 -12.79
N THR A 17 -20.71 3.92 -13.46
CA THR A 17 -20.43 2.56 -12.98
C THR A 17 -19.71 1.73 -14.04
N ALA A 18 -18.93 0.75 -13.61
CA ALA A 18 -18.12 -0.12 -14.46
C ALA A 18 -18.42 -1.61 -14.22
N ASP A 19 -18.14 -2.42 -15.24
CA ASP A 19 -18.21 -3.89 -15.19
C ASP A 19 -16.90 -4.50 -14.67
N LEU A 20 -15.81 -3.73 -14.66
CA LEU A 20 -14.48 -4.09 -14.17
C LEU A 20 -13.84 -2.88 -13.48
N ALA A 21 -13.25 -3.10 -12.29
CA ALA A 21 -12.34 -2.16 -11.66
C ALA A 21 -10.97 -2.83 -11.43
N LEU A 22 -9.91 -2.06 -11.66
CA LEU A 22 -8.53 -2.45 -11.43
C LEU A 22 -7.92 -1.51 -10.39
N CYS A 23 -7.38 -2.07 -9.30
CA CYS A 23 -6.67 -1.35 -8.25
C CYS A 23 -5.30 -2.00 -8.07
N LEU A 24 -4.35 -1.60 -8.90
CA LEU A 24 -3.04 -2.25 -9.03
C LEU A 24 -1.95 -1.41 -8.38
N TYR A 25 -0.76 -2.01 -8.19
CA TYR A 25 0.40 -1.38 -7.56
C TYR A 25 0.15 -0.95 -6.11
N ASP A 26 -0.61 -1.78 -5.40
CA ASP A 26 -0.72 -1.76 -3.95
C ASP A 26 -1.19 -0.43 -3.36
N VAL A 27 -2.10 0.24 -4.09
CA VAL A 27 -2.82 1.42 -3.63
C VAL A 27 -3.51 1.13 -2.30
N VAL A 28 -4.11 -0.05 -2.17
CA VAL A 28 -4.64 -0.53 -0.89
C VAL A 28 -3.47 -1.02 -0.04
N GLY A 29 -3.23 -0.35 1.08
CA GLY A 29 -2.03 -0.49 1.91
C GLY A 29 -1.17 0.77 1.97
N SER A 30 -1.44 1.76 1.11
CA SER A 30 -0.78 3.08 1.17
C SER A 30 -1.05 3.84 2.48
N PHE A 31 -2.11 3.46 3.21
CA PHE A 31 -2.43 4.04 4.51
C PHE A 31 -2.16 3.04 5.63
N VAL A 32 -1.59 3.51 6.74
CA VAL A 32 -1.43 2.71 7.97
C VAL A 32 -2.79 2.41 8.61
N ARG A 33 -3.76 3.32 8.47
CA ARG A 33 -5.09 3.16 9.06
C ARG A 33 -5.96 2.31 8.15
N GLU A 34 -6.47 1.21 8.71
CA GLU A 34 -7.34 0.28 7.99
C GLU A 34 -8.63 0.94 7.49
N GLU A 35 -9.17 1.93 8.20
CA GLU A 35 -10.36 2.67 7.78
C GLU A 35 -10.19 3.40 6.44
N ASP A 36 -8.98 3.91 6.17
CA ASP A 36 -8.66 4.59 4.92
C ASP A 36 -8.60 3.59 3.77
N ASN A 37 -7.92 2.46 3.95
CA ASN A 37 -7.84 1.40 2.94
C ASN A 37 -9.23 0.80 2.65
N ARG A 38 -10.05 0.61 3.69
CA ARG A 38 -11.46 0.19 3.52
C ARG A 38 -12.30 1.23 2.78
N ALA A 39 -12.03 2.51 2.95
CA ALA A 39 -12.73 3.56 2.22
C ALA A 39 -12.45 3.47 0.71
N ILE A 40 -11.21 3.15 0.30
CA ILE A 40 -10.85 2.90 -1.10
C ILE A 40 -11.70 1.75 -1.67
N VAL A 41 -11.70 0.59 -1.02
CA VAL A 41 -12.43 -0.60 -1.48
C VAL A 41 -13.94 -0.34 -1.53
N LYS A 42 -14.50 0.33 -0.51
CA LYS A 42 -15.93 0.72 -0.49
C LYS A 42 -16.27 1.68 -1.63
N ASN A 43 -15.39 2.65 -1.90
CA ASN A 43 -15.61 3.61 -2.95
C ASN A 43 -15.53 2.94 -4.34
N ILE A 44 -14.59 2.02 -4.55
CA ILE A 44 -14.55 1.19 -5.76
C ILE A 44 -15.86 0.43 -5.92
N HIS A 45 -16.32 -0.27 -4.88
CA HIS A 45 -17.56 -1.05 -4.92
C HIS A 45 -18.79 -0.19 -5.29
N ARG A 46 -18.89 1.04 -4.78
CA ARG A 46 -19.98 1.97 -5.14
C ARG A 46 -20.06 2.25 -6.64
N HIS A 47 -18.94 2.18 -7.35
CA HIS A 47 -18.85 2.42 -8.78
C HIS A 47 -18.86 1.12 -9.61
N LEU A 48 -19.17 -0.03 -8.99
CA LEU A 48 -19.31 -1.30 -9.70
C LEU A 48 -20.77 -1.64 -9.94
N LYS A 49 -21.06 -2.18 -11.13
CA LYS A 49 -22.38 -2.76 -11.43
C LYS A 49 -22.56 -4.08 -10.69
N ARG A 50 -23.82 -4.51 -10.54
CA ARG A 50 -24.11 -5.85 -10.01
C ARG A 50 -23.48 -6.92 -10.90
N GLY A 51 -22.68 -7.80 -10.32
CA GLY A 51 -21.98 -8.89 -11.03
C GLY A 51 -20.66 -8.48 -11.69
N ALA A 52 -20.25 -7.23 -11.55
CA ALA A 52 -18.94 -6.74 -11.98
C ALA A 52 -17.78 -7.39 -11.20
N ILE A 53 -16.56 -7.21 -11.72
CA ILE A 53 -15.33 -7.80 -11.18
C ILE A 53 -14.44 -6.69 -10.62
N LEU A 54 -13.84 -6.94 -9.45
CA LEU A 54 -12.74 -6.15 -8.91
C LEU A 54 -11.48 -7.01 -8.94
N VAL A 55 -10.43 -6.49 -9.56
CA VAL A 55 -9.07 -7.02 -9.45
C VAL A 55 -8.24 -6.02 -8.67
N LEU A 56 -7.61 -6.48 -7.60
CA LEU A 56 -6.77 -5.63 -6.76
C LEU A 56 -5.46 -6.35 -6.42
N SER A 57 -4.38 -5.58 -6.28
CA SER A 57 -3.13 -6.05 -5.68
C SER A 57 -2.90 -5.33 -4.36
N VAL A 58 -2.26 -6.02 -3.43
CA VAL A 58 -1.92 -5.50 -2.11
C VAL A 58 -0.47 -5.85 -1.80
N MET A 59 0.14 -5.04 -0.93
CA MET A 59 1.50 -5.33 -0.51
C MET A 59 1.53 -6.61 0.34
N ASN A 60 2.07 -7.70 -0.21
CA ASN A 60 2.03 -9.02 0.40
C ASN A 60 2.87 -9.09 1.70
N ARG A 61 2.24 -9.48 2.81
CA ARG A 61 2.88 -9.57 4.12
C ARG A 61 3.72 -10.83 4.27
N GLU A 62 3.27 -11.97 3.78
CA GLU A 62 3.98 -13.25 3.96
C GLU A 62 5.36 -13.21 3.31
N LEU A 63 5.46 -12.65 2.09
CA LEU A 63 6.70 -12.39 1.37
C LEU A 63 7.56 -11.40 2.14
N THR A 64 6.98 -10.29 2.59
CA THR A 64 7.69 -9.26 3.36
C THR A 64 8.30 -9.89 4.61
N GLU A 65 7.51 -10.62 5.39
CA GLU A 65 7.97 -11.35 6.57
C GLU A 65 9.04 -12.38 6.23
N HIS A 66 8.89 -13.12 5.13
CA HIS A 66 9.85 -14.14 4.73
C HIS A 66 11.24 -13.58 4.44
N ILE A 67 11.32 -12.44 3.74
CA ILE A 67 12.60 -11.86 3.29
C ILE A 67 13.17 -10.81 4.24
N ALA A 68 12.36 -10.29 5.17
CA ALA A 68 12.75 -9.22 6.08
C ALA A 68 13.92 -9.60 7.00
N ILE A 69 14.94 -8.74 7.03
CA ILE A 69 16.10 -8.84 7.93
C ILE A 69 16.01 -7.89 9.13
N HIS A 70 15.19 -6.84 9.04
CA HIS A 70 14.89 -5.92 10.14
C HIS A 70 13.43 -6.08 10.57
N LYS A 71 13.21 -6.56 11.80
CA LYS A 71 11.88 -6.86 12.35
C LYS A 71 11.84 -6.51 13.83
N VAL A 72 10.75 -5.88 14.27
CA VAL A 72 10.47 -5.63 15.69
C VAL A 72 8.98 -5.84 15.96
N PRO A 73 8.57 -6.24 17.18
CA PRO A 73 7.16 -6.38 17.51
C PRO A 73 6.39 -5.07 17.40
N VAL A 74 6.93 -3.99 17.98
CA VAL A 74 6.32 -2.64 18.04
C VAL A 74 7.40 -1.59 17.81
N VAL A 75 7.36 -0.87 16.69
CA VAL A 75 8.41 0.09 16.29
C VAL A 75 8.51 1.26 17.26
N ALA A 76 7.40 1.68 17.88
CA ALA A 76 7.41 2.74 18.88
C ALA A 76 8.28 2.43 20.12
N GLU A 77 8.53 1.14 20.40
CA GLU A 77 9.38 0.68 21.50
C GLU A 77 10.84 0.45 21.06
N HIS A 78 11.12 0.49 19.76
CA HIS A 78 12.41 0.17 19.13
C HIS A 78 12.82 1.24 18.10
N LEU A 79 12.72 2.52 18.48
CA LEU A 79 13.01 3.64 17.58
C LEU A 79 14.46 3.69 17.09
N ASP A 80 15.39 3.06 17.80
CA ASP A 80 16.79 2.97 17.39
C ASP A 80 16.98 2.09 16.14
N GLU A 81 16.18 1.02 16.00
CA GLU A 81 16.16 0.20 14.78
C GLU A 81 15.66 1.00 13.57
N LEU A 82 14.61 1.82 13.75
CA LEU A 82 14.15 2.74 12.71
C LEU A 82 15.21 3.80 12.38
N ALA A 83 15.89 4.33 13.40
CA ALA A 83 16.94 5.33 13.23
C ALA A 83 18.15 4.77 12.45
N ARG A 84 18.50 3.49 12.63
CA ARG A 84 19.61 2.82 11.92
C ARG A 84 19.30 2.48 10.47
N LEU A 85 18.02 2.46 10.08
CA LEU A 85 17.62 2.15 8.71
C LEU A 85 18.26 3.13 7.72
N LYS A 86 18.80 2.61 6.62
CA LYS A 86 19.41 3.43 5.57
C LYS A 86 18.32 4.04 4.70
N PRO A 87 18.44 5.32 4.29
CA PRO A 87 17.56 5.86 3.27
C PRO A 87 17.81 5.18 1.93
N SER A 88 16.75 5.10 1.13
CA SER A 88 16.74 4.49 -0.20
C SER A 88 16.18 5.47 -1.22
N LYS A 89 16.44 5.25 -2.51
CA LYS A 89 15.77 5.95 -3.63
C LYS A 89 14.85 5.00 -4.40
N ILE A 90 14.40 3.94 -3.75
CA ILE A 90 13.65 2.85 -4.39
C ILE A 90 12.35 3.40 -4.97
N MET A 91 11.61 4.22 -4.22
CA MET A 91 10.33 4.77 -4.72
C MET A 91 10.50 5.64 -5.97
N GLN A 92 11.59 6.39 -6.08
CA GLN A 92 11.86 7.24 -7.24
C GLN A 92 12.37 6.43 -8.44
N ASN A 93 13.25 5.44 -8.21
CA ASN A 93 14.03 4.81 -9.29
C ASN A 93 13.49 3.47 -9.79
N SER A 94 12.94 2.63 -8.91
CA SER A 94 12.62 1.23 -9.26
C SER A 94 11.25 0.74 -8.82
N GLY A 95 10.68 1.32 -7.76
CA GLY A 95 9.46 0.84 -7.13
C GLY A 95 9.61 -0.50 -6.41
N ASN A 96 10.81 -1.08 -6.28
CA ASN A 96 11.02 -2.36 -5.60
C ASN A 96 11.01 -2.22 -4.06
N ILE A 97 9.85 -1.91 -3.51
CA ILE A 97 9.65 -1.62 -2.08
C ILE A 97 9.85 -2.85 -1.16
N PHE A 98 10.15 -4.02 -1.73
CA PHE A 98 10.39 -5.28 -1.01
C PHE A 98 11.87 -5.55 -0.70
N SER A 99 12.78 -4.60 -0.99
CA SER A 99 14.21 -4.77 -0.69
C SER A 99 14.46 -4.80 0.83
N PRO A 100 14.90 -5.93 1.42
CA PRO A 100 14.95 -6.10 2.88
C PRO A 100 15.97 -5.20 3.58
N ASP A 101 16.98 -4.71 2.87
CA ASP A 101 17.98 -3.78 3.39
C ASP A 101 17.44 -2.39 3.76
N TYR A 102 16.26 -2.03 3.24
CA TYR A 102 15.74 -0.65 3.28
C TYR A 102 14.39 -0.51 3.98
N TYR A 103 13.92 -1.56 4.65
CA TYR A 103 12.69 -1.47 5.43
C TYR A 103 12.79 -2.14 6.80
N LEU A 104 12.00 -1.64 7.74
CA LEU A 104 11.77 -2.22 9.06
C LEU A 104 10.31 -2.68 9.15
N LEU A 105 10.10 -3.95 9.47
CA LEU A 105 8.77 -4.53 9.65
C LEU A 105 8.33 -4.51 11.12
N GLU A 106 7.16 -3.93 11.39
CA GLU A 106 6.43 -4.09 12.65
C GLU A 106 5.59 -5.38 12.61
N THR A 107 6.04 -6.44 13.28
CA THR A 107 5.43 -7.76 13.13
C THR A 107 4.06 -7.89 13.81
N SER A 108 3.71 -7.00 14.75
CA SER A 108 2.40 -7.03 15.40
C SER A 108 1.28 -6.52 14.49
N THR A 109 1.58 -5.58 13.59
CA THR A 109 0.58 -4.90 12.76
C THR A 109 0.74 -5.16 11.28
N GLY A 110 1.91 -5.64 10.83
CA GLY A 110 2.25 -5.72 9.41
C GLY A 110 2.57 -4.37 8.78
N VAL A 111 2.78 -3.32 9.58
CA VAL A 111 3.21 -2.01 9.08
C VAL A 111 4.70 -2.05 8.77
N VAL A 112 5.06 -1.54 7.60
CA VAL A 112 6.44 -1.41 7.16
C VAL A 112 6.85 0.06 7.20
N TYR A 113 8.05 0.31 7.70
CA TYR A 113 8.68 1.61 7.77
C TYR A 113 9.86 1.66 6.83
N ARG A 114 9.95 2.72 6.02
CA ARG A 114 11.04 2.95 5.07
C ARG A 114 11.51 4.38 5.15
N LYS A 115 12.79 4.61 4.90
CA LYS A 115 13.32 5.95 4.67
C LYS A 115 13.54 6.12 3.17
N GLU A 116 12.83 7.06 2.57
CA GLU A 116 12.88 7.30 1.13
C GLU A 116 13.38 8.71 0.88
N GLN A 117 14.43 8.81 0.06
CA GLN A 117 15.03 10.05 -0.39
C GLN A 117 14.59 10.34 -1.81
N PHE A 118 14.18 11.59 -2.03
CA PHE A 118 13.79 12.10 -3.33
C PHE A 118 14.76 13.21 -3.74
N GLU A 119 15.32 13.09 -4.94
CA GLU A 119 16.15 14.12 -5.55
C GLU A 119 15.38 14.82 -6.66
N ASN A 120 15.35 16.15 -6.61
CA ASN A 120 14.77 16.99 -7.65
C ASN A 120 15.90 17.85 -8.22
N GLU A 121 15.96 18.01 -9.54
CA GLU A 121 17.05 18.75 -10.22
C GLU A 121 17.09 20.24 -9.81
N ASP A 122 15.98 20.79 -9.30
CA ASP A 122 15.82 22.22 -8.96
C ASP A 122 15.32 22.49 -7.52
N GLU A 123 15.17 21.47 -6.66
CA GLU A 123 14.68 21.64 -5.28
C GLU A 123 15.56 20.92 -4.25
N LEU A 124 15.41 21.27 -2.97
CA LEU A 124 16.09 20.58 -1.87
C LEU A 124 15.65 19.11 -1.83
N SER A 125 16.61 18.19 -1.86
CA SER A 125 16.34 16.78 -1.64
C SER A 125 15.67 16.56 -0.30
N ALA A 126 14.63 15.72 -0.27
CA ALA A 126 13.86 15.43 0.93
C ALA A 126 14.00 13.96 1.31
N GLU A 127 14.07 13.69 2.61
CA GLU A 127 13.98 12.34 3.18
C GLU A 127 12.67 12.23 3.96
N TYR A 128 11.88 11.20 3.65
CA TYR A 128 10.63 10.91 4.33
C TYR A 128 10.68 9.54 4.99
N VAL A 129 10.06 9.43 6.17
CA VAL A 129 9.69 8.14 6.74
C VAL A 129 8.33 7.73 6.15
N ILE A 130 8.37 6.79 5.22
CA ILE A 130 7.20 6.20 4.60
C ILE A 130 6.69 5.05 5.48
N ARG A 131 5.37 4.98 5.63
CA ARG A 131 4.69 3.91 6.36
C ARG A 131 3.55 3.35 5.51
N ASP A 132 3.56 2.06 5.29
CA ASP A 132 2.55 1.34 4.52
C ASP A 132 2.17 0.02 5.21
N LYS A 133 0.95 -0.46 4.97
CA LYS A 133 0.40 -1.68 5.56
C LYS A 133 0.58 -2.84 4.58
N ARG A 134 1.16 -3.93 5.07
CA ARG A 134 1.23 -5.22 4.40
C ARG A 134 0.11 -6.11 4.90
N TYR A 135 -0.43 -6.93 4.00
CA TYR A 135 -1.58 -7.77 4.31
C TYR A 135 -1.29 -9.24 4.08
N ASP A 136 -1.83 -10.05 4.99
CA ASP A 136 -1.93 -11.49 4.81
C ASP A 136 -3.10 -11.81 3.85
N CYS A 137 -3.01 -12.94 3.14
CA CYS A 137 -4.05 -13.39 2.21
C CYS A 137 -5.45 -13.44 2.85
N ASP A 138 -5.51 -13.88 4.12
CA ASP A 138 -6.77 -14.04 4.86
C ASP A 138 -7.40 -12.70 5.27
N GLU A 139 -6.60 -11.64 5.48
CA GLU A 139 -7.10 -10.31 5.85
C GLU A 139 -7.96 -9.69 4.73
N PHE A 140 -7.67 -10.01 3.47
CA PHE A 140 -8.45 -9.52 2.32
C PHE A 140 -9.56 -10.45 1.85
N ALA A 141 -9.36 -11.76 1.95
CA ALA A 141 -10.35 -12.75 1.50
C ALA A 141 -11.70 -12.64 2.23
N ILE A 142 -11.69 -12.15 3.48
CA ILE A 142 -12.89 -12.03 4.33
C ILE A 142 -13.81 -10.86 3.90
N CYS A 143 -13.34 -9.93 3.07
CA CYS A 143 -14.10 -8.71 2.75
C CYS A 143 -15.06 -8.81 1.56
N TRP A 144 -15.05 -9.86 0.72
CA TRP A 144 -15.89 -9.83 -0.51
C TRP A 144 -16.25 -11.20 -1.13
N ASN A 145 -17.50 -11.35 -1.58
CA ASN A 145 -18.06 -12.54 -2.26
C ASN A 145 -17.56 -12.66 -3.73
N PRO A 146 -17.64 -13.83 -4.37
CA PRO A 146 -16.54 -14.69 -4.81
C PRO A 146 -15.78 -14.26 -6.10
N LYS A 147 -15.79 -12.98 -6.50
CA LYS A 147 -15.11 -12.51 -7.73
C LYS A 147 -14.08 -11.40 -7.48
N VAL A 148 -13.35 -11.47 -6.38
CA VAL A 148 -12.12 -10.68 -6.21
C VAL A 148 -10.95 -11.59 -6.51
N LEU A 149 -10.14 -11.19 -7.49
CA LEU A 149 -8.83 -11.78 -7.71
C LEU A 149 -7.83 -10.86 -7.00
N VAL A 150 -7.25 -11.39 -5.92
CA VAL A 150 -6.12 -10.76 -5.23
C VAL A 150 -4.86 -11.44 -5.75
N PHE A 151 -3.88 -10.63 -6.14
CA PHE A 151 -2.55 -11.06 -6.57
C PHE A 151 -1.49 -10.42 -5.69
#